data_AF-A0AA39R6P2-F1
#
_entry.id   AF-A0AA39R6P2-F1
#
_cell.length_a   1.000
_cell.length_b   1.000
_cell.length_c   1.000
_cell.angle_alpha   90.00
_cell.angle_beta   90.00
_cell.angle_gamma   90.00
#
_symmetry.space_group_name_H-M   'P 1'
#
loop_
_entity.id
_entity.type
_entity.pdbx_description
1 polymer ?
#
loop_
_entity_poly.entity_id
_entity_poly.type
_entity_poly.pdbx_seq_one_letter_code
_entity_poly.pdbx_strand_id
1 'polypeptide(L)'
;MRTIIVSFSIASMVAYVLWKLHARRERNISTAYSNQRLVRAFDIDNAFTSKSDEYRKLFTLEARVKLSALEEADWKRIASHANAILQYGLTEQQCCLDSLVRSMSLKITLHTLFKLDPMDMDDKFIGDITSSINDLWVESKTSVEPSATTTKKLRQALARFFPNAESSGKGNTLNFILPAYEALWRVVLSASSRSAAPLPLHKERLSRVPDGGKTATDIVIADIEKCHRIHSLWGINADKFDPSRWKNLKAEAEGAFMPFGNAKFICPAKRVYGPMLIAVLVAALAKQITAEKWTLELYPAGSETGHELRGNEALIADRKTYEKMMIRKKKTLLIKS
;
A
#
# COMPACT_ATOMS: atom_id res chain seq x y z
N MET A 1 2.75 29.70 25.69
CA MET A 1 2.31 28.48 24.98
C MET A 1 2.77 28.58 23.53
N ARG A 2 3.75 27.77 23.12
CA ARG A 2 4.22 27.72 21.72
C ARG A 2 3.43 26.65 20.99
N THR A 3 2.58 27.08 20.06
CA THR A 3 1.90 26.23 19.08
C THR A 3 2.97 25.55 18.22
N ILE A 4 3.21 24.26 18.45
CA ILE A 4 4.06 23.45 17.56
C ILE A 4 3.19 23.07 16.37
N ILE A 5 3.22 23.90 15.33
CA ILE A 5 2.69 23.53 14.01
C ILE A 5 3.72 22.58 13.41
N VAL A 6 3.44 21.27 13.45
CA VAL A 6 4.24 20.28 12.73
C VAL A 6 3.91 20.41 11.25
N SER A 7 4.66 21.25 10.54
CA SER A 7 4.58 21.36 9.08
C SER A 7 5.21 20.12 8.43
N PHE A 8 4.43 19.04 8.26
CA PHE A 8 4.79 17.96 7.35
C PHE A 8 4.56 18.44 5.91
N SER A 9 5.62 18.60 5.12
CA SER A 9 5.47 18.85 3.69
C SER A 9 4.92 17.59 3.01
N ILE A 10 3.90 17.76 2.16
CA ILE A 10 3.34 16.70 1.30
C ILE A 10 4.46 15.96 0.54
N ALA A 11 5.55 16.64 0.17
CA ALA A 11 6.73 16.06 -0.46
C ALA A 11 7.44 15.00 0.40
N SER A 12 7.56 15.23 1.72
CA SER A 12 8.15 14.28 2.66
C SER A 12 7.28 13.03 2.85
N MET A 13 5.96 13.19 2.74
CA MET A 13 4.99 12.10 2.83
C MET A 13 4.92 11.28 1.54
N VAL A 14 5.02 11.93 0.38
CA VAL A 14 5.18 11.28 -0.94
C VAL A 14 6.48 10.48 -0.98
N ALA A 15 7.60 11.06 -0.58
CA ALA A 15 8.88 10.38 -0.58
C ALA A 15 8.91 9.16 0.36
N TYR A 16 8.19 9.22 1.48
CA TYR A 16 7.96 8.09 2.38
C TYR A 16 7.07 6.99 1.78
N VAL A 17 5.97 7.40 1.15
CA VAL A 17 5.06 6.53 0.43
C VAL A 17 5.80 5.71 -0.63
N LEU A 18 6.77 6.33 -1.29
CA LEU A 18 7.66 5.67 -2.24
C LEU A 18 8.68 4.75 -1.56
N TRP A 19 9.18 5.11 -0.37
CA TRP A 19 10.04 4.26 0.46
C TRP A 19 9.34 2.96 0.92
N LYS A 20 8.01 2.98 1.17
CA LYS A 20 7.26 1.83 1.70
C LYS A 20 6.64 0.90 0.65
N LEU A 21 6.59 1.28 -0.63
CA LEU A 21 6.06 0.49 -1.77
C LEU A 21 6.77 -0.87 -2.01
N HIS A 22 7.63 -1.31 -1.10
CA HIS A 22 8.92 -1.83 -1.50
C HIS A 22 9.33 -3.18 -0.89
N ALA A 23 8.66 -3.63 0.17
CA ALA A 23 9.04 -4.87 0.85
C ALA A 23 8.72 -6.17 0.08
N ARG A 24 8.33 -6.14 -1.22
CA ARG A 24 8.11 -7.38 -2.01
C ARG A 24 7.88 -7.20 -3.52
N ARG A 25 8.74 -6.47 -4.24
CA ARG A 25 8.71 -6.45 -5.72
C ARG A 25 9.98 -7.06 -6.32
N GLU A 26 10.05 -8.38 -6.30
CA GLU A 26 11.01 -9.18 -7.06
C GLU A 26 10.73 -9.06 -8.58
N ARG A 27 11.68 -9.37 -9.48
CA ARG A 27 11.60 -9.04 -10.94
C ARG A 27 11.54 -10.26 -11.90
N ASN A 28 10.46 -10.25 -12.70
CA ASN A 28 10.25 -10.37 -14.16
C ASN A 28 10.52 -11.59 -15.05
N ILE A 29 11.14 -12.67 -14.58
CA ILE A 29 10.90 -14.00 -15.17
C ILE A 29 10.56 -14.99 -14.06
N SER A 30 11.35 -14.98 -12.97
CA SER A 30 11.00 -15.68 -11.72
C SER A 30 9.67 -15.25 -11.13
N THR A 31 9.20 -14.01 -11.36
CA THR A 31 7.95 -13.52 -10.75
C THR A 31 6.71 -14.13 -11.35
N ALA A 32 6.64 -14.37 -12.66
CA ALA A 32 5.48 -15.04 -13.23
C ALA A 32 5.40 -16.46 -12.66
N TYR A 33 6.54 -17.16 -12.54
CA TYR A 33 6.64 -18.48 -11.92
C TYR A 33 6.30 -18.47 -10.41
N SER A 34 6.88 -17.57 -9.63
CA SER A 34 6.59 -17.37 -8.20
C SER A 34 5.13 -16.95 -7.95
N ASN A 35 4.57 -16.12 -8.83
CA ASN A 35 3.18 -15.66 -8.76
C ASN A 35 2.18 -16.62 -9.41
N GLN A 36 2.59 -17.81 -9.86
CA GLN A 36 1.61 -18.86 -10.26
C GLN A 36 0.70 -19.23 -9.09
N ARG A 37 1.15 -19.05 -7.85
CA ARG A 37 0.29 -19.15 -6.66
C ARG A 37 -0.90 -18.18 -6.69
N LEU A 38 -0.74 -17.01 -7.29
CA LEU A 38 -1.82 -16.02 -7.44
C LEU A 38 -2.75 -16.39 -8.59
N VAL A 39 -2.23 -17.04 -9.65
CA VAL A 39 -3.07 -17.65 -10.69
C VAL A 39 -3.96 -18.72 -10.07
N ARG A 40 -3.40 -19.58 -9.22
CA ARG A 40 -4.17 -20.60 -8.50
C ARG A 40 -5.25 -20.00 -7.59
N ALA A 41 -4.92 -18.96 -6.84
CA ALA A 41 -5.83 -18.36 -5.85
C ALA A 41 -6.91 -17.45 -6.46
N PHE A 42 -6.60 -16.74 -7.55
CA PHE A 42 -7.48 -15.71 -8.09
C PHE A 42 -7.91 -15.94 -9.54
N ASP A 43 -7.30 -16.91 -10.23
CA ASP A 43 -7.55 -17.21 -11.64
C ASP A 43 -7.35 -15.97 -12.52
N ILE A 44 -6.15 -15.39 -12.41
CA ILE A 44 -5.75 -14.12 -13.05
C ILE A 44 -4.62 -14.30 -14.05
N ASP A 45 -4.72 -13.63 -15.20
CA ASP A 45 -3.64 -13.52 -16.19
C ASP A 45 -3.39 -12.03 -16.51
N ASN A 46 -2.37 -11.46 -15.86
CA ASN A 46 -1.97 -10.05 -15.98
C ASN A 46 -0.46 -9.89 -16.12
N ALA A 47 0.02 -8.64 -16.09
CA ALA A 47 1.44 -8.30 -16.22
C ALA A 47 2.37 -9.00 -15.20
N PHE A 48 1.86 -9.50 -14.07
CA PHE A 48 2.64 -10.13 -12.99
C PHE A 48 2.57 -11.66 -12.99
N THR A 49 1.57 -12.25 -13.65
CA THR A 49 1.34 -13.70 -13.66
C THR A 49 1.55 -14.33 -15.03
N SER A 50 1.41 -13.55 -16.11
CA SER A 50 1.56 -14.06 -17.47
C SER A 50 2.98 -14.45 -17.80
N LYS A 51 3.13 -15.55 -18.53
CA LYS A 51 4.40 -16.00 -19.12
C LYS A 51 4.67 -15.37 -20.50
N SER A 52 3.69 -14.68 -21.09
CA SER A 52 3.82 -14.06 -22.42
C SER A 52 4.33 -12.61 -22.30
N ASP A 53 5.53 -12.36 -22.82
CA ASP A 53 6.15 -11.03 -22.87
C ASP A 53 5.30 -10.01 -23.63
N GLU A 54 4.69 -10.45 -24.73
CA GLU A 54 3.83 -9.62 -25.57
C GLU A 54 2.57 -9.19 -24.80
N TYR A 55 1.88 -10.15 -24.17
CA TYR A 55 0.70 -9.85 -23.39
C TYR A 55 1.00 -8.95 -22.19
N ARG A 56 2.13 -9.15 -21.49
CA ARG A 56 2.55 -8.25 -20.40
C ARG A 56 2.72 -6.81 -20.87
N LYS A 57 3.28 -6.60 -22.07
CA LYS A 57 3.44 -5.26 -22.67
C LYS A 57 2.09 -4.64 -23.00
N LEU A 58 1.19 -5.41 -23.62
CA LEU A 58 -0.17 -4.96 -23.97
C LEU A 58 -0.96 -4.57 -22.72
N PHE A 59 -0.98 -5.44 -21.70
CA PHE A 59 -1.66 -5.16 -20.42
C PHE A 59 -1.08 -3.91 -19.73
N THR A 60 0.24 -3.76 -19.72
CA THR A 60 0.93 -2.59 -19.14
C THR A 60 0.53 -1.30 -19.85
N LEU A 61 0.36 -1.35 -21.18
CA LEU A 61 -0.10 -0.22 -21.98
C LEU A 61 -1.57 0.12 -21.67
N GLU A 62 -2.45 -0.88 -21.62
CA GLU A 62 -3.86 -0.69 -21.28
C GLU A 62 -4.03 -0.07 -19.88
N ALA A 63 -3.32 -0.62 -18.89
CA ALA A 63 -3.28 -0.07 -17.55
C ALA A 63 -2.78 1.38 -17.55
N ARG A 64 -1.76 1.71 -18.34
CA ARG A 64 -1.27 3.09 -18.45
C ARG A 64 -2.34 4.03 -18.99
N VAL A 65 -3.04 3.66 -20.05
CA VAL A 65 -4.10 4.48 -20.67
C VAL A 65 -5.22 4.76 -19.67
N LYS A 66 -5.69 3.73 -18.94
CA LYS A 66 -6.71 3.87 -17.90
C LYS A 66 -6.28 4.84 -16.78
N LEU A 67 -4.99 4.84 -16.41
CA LEU A 67 -4.45 5.65 -15.31
C LEU A 67 -4.03 7.07 -15.73
N SER A 68 -3.71 7.31 -17.01
CA SER A 68 -3.31 8.63 -17.51
C SER A 68 -4.48 9.58 -17.78
N ALA A 69 -5.71 9.09 -17.71
CA ALA A 69 -6.91 9.84 -18.06
C ALA A 69 -7.49 10.70 -16.91
N LEU A 70 -6.72 11.00 -15.86
CA LEU A 70 -7.20 11.80 -14.73
C LEU A 70 -6.78 13.26 -14.84
N GLU A 71 -7.77 14.15 -14.81
CA GLU A 71 -7.60 15.60 -14.81
C GLU A 71 -7.62 16.18 -13.38
N GLU A 72 -7.35 17.48 -13.23
CA GLU A 72 -7.38 18.16 -11.93
C GLU A 72 -8.74 18.01 -11.21
N ALA A 73 -9.84 18.06 -11.97
CA ALA A 73 -11.18 17.86 -11.45
C ALA A 73 -11.38 16.45 -10.87
N ASP A 74 -10.80 15.42 -11.49
CA ASP A 74 -10.83 14.06 -10.97
C ASP A 74 -10.07 13.95 -9.65
N TRP A 75 -8.90 14.58 -9.55
CA TRP A 75 -8.11 14.57 -8.31
C TRP A 75 -8.85 15.26 -7.15
N LYS A 76 -9.53 16.38 -7.41
CA LYS A 76 -10.39 17.04 -6.42
C LYS A 76 -11.53 16.12 -6.00
N ARG A 77 -12.17 15.43 -6.94
CA ARG A 77 -13.25 14.47 -6.65
C ARG A 77 -12.76 13.29 -5.81
N ILE A 78 -11.61 12.70 -6.16
CA ILE A 78 -10.96 11.62 -5.39
C ILE A 78 -10.67 12.07 -3.96
N ALA A 79 -10.13 13.28 -3.78
CA ALA A 79 -9.87 13.83 -2.45
C ALA A 79 -11.15 14.03 -1.65
N SER A 80 -12.22 14.54 -2.27
CA SER A 80 -13.53 14.69 -1.62
C SER A 80 -14.12 13.34 -1.20
N HIS A 81 -14.12 12.34 -2.09
CA HIS A 81 -14.59 10.99 -1.77
C HIS A 81 -13.77 10.35 -0.66
N ALA A 82 -12.44 10.44 -0.70
CA ALA A 82 -11.59 9.92 0.37
C ALA A 82 -11.92 10.56 1.72
N ASN A 83 -12.10 11.88 1.78
CA ASN A 83 -12.50 12.56 3.00
C ASN A 83 -13.88 12.11 3.49
N ALA A 84 -14.86 11.99 2.60
CA ALA A 84 -16.21 11.53 2.94
C ALA A 84 -16.19 10.11 3.52
N ILE A 85 -15.58 9.15 2.82
CA ILE A 85 -15.45 7.76 3.30
C ILE A 85 -14.82 7.71 4.70
N LEU A 86 -13.76 8.48 4.93
CA LEU A 86 -13.11 8.53 6.24
C LEU A 86 -14.00 9.15 7.32
N GLN A 87 -14.76 10.20 7.00
CA GLN A 87 -15.70 10.79 7.96
C GLN A 87 -16.81 9.82 8.36
N TYR A 88 -17.38 9.09 7.39
CA TYR A 88 -18.41 8.09 7.67
C TYR A 88 -17.85 6.87 8.40
N GLY A 89 -16.67 6.39 8.02
CA GLY A 89 -16.03 5.23 8.65
C GLY A 89 -15.53 5.49 10.07
N LEU A 90 -15.25 6.73 10.42
CA LEU A 90 -14.92 7.16 11.79
C LEU A 90 -16.21 7.34 12.61
N THR A 91 -16.80 6.23 13.07
CA THR A 91 -17.95 6.24 13.99
C THR A 91 -17.58 6.85 15.35
N GLU A 92 -18.57 7.29 16.14
CA GLU A 92 -18.36 8.13 17.33
C GLU A 92 -17.41 7.57 18.41
N GLN A 93 -17.09 6.29 18.40
CA GLN A 93 -16.29 5.65 19.47
C GLN A 93 -14.94 5.11 19.00
N GLN A 94 -14.92 4.22 18.00
CA GLN A 94 -13.69 3.55 17.56
C GLN A 94 -13.85 2.85 16.21
N CYS A 95 -12.76 2.72 15.45
CA CYS A 95 -12.71 1.85 14.27
C CYS A 95 -11.33 1.19 14.11
N CYS A 96 -11.28 0.06 13.40
CA CYS A 96 -10.02 -0.57 13.02
C CYS A 96 -9.38 0.21 11.86
N LEU A 97 -8.12 0.65 12.03
CA LEU A 97 -7.38 1.40 11.00
C LEU A 97 -7.22 0.58 9.72
N ASP A 98 -6.86 -0.70 9.86
CA ASP A 98 -6.68 -1.62 8.73
C ASP A 98 -7.96 -1.75 7.89
N SER A 99 -9.11 -2.00 8.55
CA SER A 99 -10.40 -2.12 7.87
C SER A 99 -10.80 -0.83 7.15
N LEU A 100 -10.60 0.32 7.79
CA LEU A 100 -10.90 1.63 7.21
C LEU A 100 -10.03 1.92 5.97
N VAL A 101 -8.72 1.67 6.06
CA VAL A 101 -7.78 1.90 4.96
C VAL A 101 -8.06 0.93 3.80
N ARG A 102 -8.32 -0.35 4.08
CA ARG A 102 -8.69 -1.33 3.05
C ARG A 102 -9.97 -0.91 2.33
N SER A 103 -11.02 -0.55 3.06
CA SER A 103 -12.29 -0.10 2.48
C SER A 103 -12.10 1.13 1.58
N MET A 104 -11.48 2.20 2.12
CA MET A 104 -11.20 3.42 1.35
C MET A 104 -10.38 3.13 0.10
N SER A 105 -9.32 2.33 0.22
CA SER A 105 -8.43 2.05 -0.92
C SER A 105 -9.14 1.24 -2.01
N LEU A 106 -10.00 0.29 -1.65
CA LEU A 106 -10.76 -0.48 -2.63
C LEU A 106 -11.81 0.39 -3.34
N LYS A 107 -12.60 1.17 -2.57
CA LYS A 107 -13.61 2.09 -3.13
C LYS A 107 -12.99 3.07 -4.13
N ILE A 108 -11.87 3.68 -3.77
CA ILE A 108 -11.17 4.62 -4.64
C ILE A 108 -10.56 3.91 -5.86
N THR A 109 -10.01 2.71 -5.70
CA THR A 109 -9.50 1.90 -6.84
C THR A 109 -10.62 1.56 -7.83
N LEU A 110 -11.80 1.19 -7.32
CA LEU A 110 -12.97 0.89 -8.15
C LEU A 110 -13.48 2.14 -8.88
N HIS A 111 -13.48 3.28 -8.21
CA HIS A 111 -13.82 4.56 -8.82
C HIS A 111 -12.86 4.97 -9.93
N THR A 112 -11.55 4.88 -9.70
CA THR A 112 -10.57 5.35 -10.69
C THR A 112 -10.51 4.44 -11.92
N LEU A 113 -10.60 3.11 -11.73
CA LEU A 113 -10.46 2.14 -12.82
C LEU A 113 -11.77 1.86 -13.56
N PHE A 114 -12.91 1.92 -12.86
CA PHE A 114 -14.21 1.48 -13.39
C PHE A 114 -15.32 2.53 -13.25
N LYS A 115 -15.00 3.74 -12.77
CA LYS A 115 -15.94 4.87 -12.66
C LYS A 115 -17.16 4.60 -11.79
N LEU A 116 -17.08 3.62 -10.88
CA LEU A 116 -18.10 3.38 -9.86
C LEU A 116 -18.08 4.51 -8.82
N ASP A 117 -19.25 4.88 -8.27
CA ASP A 117 -19.33 5.88 -7.20
C ASP A 117 -18.96 5.24 -5.84
N PRO A 118 -17.91 5.72 -5.14
CA PRO A 118 -17.54 5.23 -3.83
C PRO A 118 -18.64 5.29 -2.76
N MET A 119 -19.57 6.25 -2.89
CA MET A 119 -20.61 6.51 -1.91
C MET A 119 -21.79 5.54 -2.03
N ASP A 120 -22.00 4.96 -3.22
CA ASP A 120 -23.04 3.95 -3.46
C ASP A 120 -22.61 2.55 -3.00
N MET A 121 -21.34 2.38 -2.63
CA MET A 121 -20.80 1.10 -2.19
C MET A 121 -21.01 0.90 -0.68
N ASP A 122 -21.79 -0.12 -0.30
CA ASP A 122 -21.98 -0.53 1.09
C ASP A 122 -20.63 -0.92 1.75
N ASP A 123 -20.37 -0.37 2.95
CA ASP A 123 -19.09 -0.57 3.66
C ASP A 123 -18.91 -2.01 4.13
N LYS A 124 -19.99 -2.66 4.57
CA LYS A 124 -19.92 -4.06 5.00
C LYS A 124 -19.57 -4.95 3.81
N PHE A 125 -20.22 -4.73 2.68
CA PHE A 125 -19.97 -5.45 1.44
C PHE A 125 -18.55 -5.26 0.91
N ILE A 126 -18.04 -4.03 0.92
CA ILE A 126 -16.63 -3.75 0.59
C ILE A 126 -15.68 -4.44 1.60
N GLY A 127 -16.02 -4.43 2.88
CA GLY A 127 -15.31 -5.17 3.92
C GLY A 127 -15.21 -6.67 3.63
N ASP A 128 -16.30 -7.28 3.17
CA ASP A 128 -16.35 -8.71 2.81
C ASP A 128 -15.44 -9.01 1.59
N ILE A 129 -15.40 -8.12 0.58
CA ILE A 129 -14.50 -8.25 -0.58
C ILE A 129 -13.04 -8.14 -0.15
N THR A 130 -12.69 -7.10 0.60
CA THR A 130 -11.30 -6.86 1.00
C THR A 130 -10.76 -7.98 1.89
N SER A 131 -11.61 -8.56 2.74
CA SER A 131 -11.26 -9.70 3.59
C SER A 131 -11.06 -10.97 2.77
N SER A 132 -11.96 -11.25 1.82
CA SER A 132 -11.81 -12.40 0.91
C SER A 132 -10.53 -12.33 0.08
N ILE A 133 -10.17 -11.14 -0.43
CA ILE A 133 -8.89 -10.92 -1.13
C ILE A 133 -7.70 -11.17 -0.19
N ASN A 134 -7.78 -10.66 1.04
CA ASN A 134 -6.71 -10.85 2.01
C ASN A 134 -6.51 -12.34 2.35
N ASP A 135 -7.59 -13.07 2.61
CA ASP A 135 -7.58 -14.48 2.97
C ASP A 135 -7.00 -15.34 1.84
N LEU A 136 -7.54 -15.20 0.62
CA LEU A 136 -7.06 -15.95 -0.55
C LEU A 136 -5.58 -15.69 -0.84
N TRP A 137 -5.10 -14.47 -0.63
CA TRP A 137 -3.70 -14.19 -0.84
C TRP A 137 -2.82 -14.73 0.29
N VAL A 138 -3.28 -14.76 1.55
CA VAL A 138 -2.57 -15.46 2.64
C VAL A 138 -2.50 -16.96 2.31
N GLU A 139 -3.61 -17.58 1.94
CA GLU A 139 -3.70 -18.98 1.53
C GLU A 139 -2.78 -19.29 0.35
N SER A 140 -2.68 -18.38 -0.64
CA SER A 140 -1.78 -18.54 -1.80
C SER A 140 -0.30 -18.72 -1.42
N LYS A 141 0.12 -18.27 -0.24
CA LYS A 141 1.51 -18.44 0.22
C LYS A 141 1.78 -19.82 0.81
N THR A 142 0.73 -20.60 1.03
CA THR A 142 0.81 -21.97 1.55
C THR A 142 0.81 -22.97 0.40
N SER A 143 1.21 -24.21 0.67
CA SER A 143 1.11 -25.29 -0.33
C SER A 143 -0.31 -25.86 -0.47
N VAL A 144 -1.27 -25.36 0.33
CA VAL A 144 -2.64 -25.84 0.36
C VAL A 144 -3.46 -25.18 -0.76
N GLU A 145 -4.43 -25.91 -1.30
CA GLU A 145 -5.36 -25.33 -2.26
C GLU A 145 -6.19 -24.20 -1.62
N PRO A 146 -6.33 -23.05 -2.31
CA PRO A 146 -7.13 -21.92 -1.84
C PRO A 146 -8.59 -22.33 -1.59
N SER A 147 -9.20 -21.71 -0.59
CA SER A 147 -10.57 -21.98 -0.18
C SER A 147 -11.55 -21.75 -1.34
N ALA A 148 -12.16 -22.84 -1.83
CA ALA A 148 -13.20 -22.77 -2.86
C ALA A 148 -14.38 -21.90 -2.40
N THR A 149 -14.71 -21.94 -1.11
CA THR A 149 -15.77 -21.12 -0.50
C THR A 149 -15.41 -19.63 -0.56
N THR A 150 -14.18 -19.26 -0.18
CA THR A 150 -13.73 -17.85 -0.22
C THR A 150 -13.65 -17.34 -1.66
N THR A 151 -13.14 -18.17 -2.57
CA THR A 151 -13.09 -17.89 -4.02
C THR A 151 -14.49 -17.62 -4.59
N LYS A 152 -15.45 -18.49 -4.27
CA LYS A 152 -16.85 -18.35 -4.70
C LYS A 152 -17.48 -17.06 -4.15
N LYS A 153 -17.29 -16.76 -2.86
CA LYS A 153 -17.78 -15.53 -2.23
C LYS A 153 -17.23 -14.28 -2.91
N LEU A 154 -15.92 -14.24 -3.16
CA LEU A 154 -15.27 -13.11 -3.84
C LEU A 154 -15.85 -12.92 -5.25
N ARG A 155 -15.97 -14.00 -6.04
CA ARG A 155 -16.54 -13.95 -7.39
C ARG A 155 -17.98 -13.44 -7.39
N GLN A 156 -18.82 -13.96 -6.50
CA GLN A 156 -20.20 -13.51 -6.36
C GLN A 156 -20.31 -12.04 -5.95
N ALA A 157 -19.41 -11.56 -5.09
CA ALA A 157 -19.38 -10.17 -4.70
C ALA A 157 -18.98 -9.26 -5.88
N LEU A 158 -17.93 -9.62 -6.63
CA LEU A 158 -17.50 -8.85 -7.80
C LEU A 158 -18.54 -8.85 -8.93
N ALA A 159 -19.29 -9.94 -9.10
CA ALA A 159 -20.36 -10.03 -10.09
C ALA A 159 -21.48 -9.00 -9.86
N ARG A 160 -21.65 -8.47 -8.64
CA ARG A 160 -22.62 -7.39 -8.38
C ARG A 160 -22.20 -6.06 -9.02
N PHE A 161 -20.91 -5.79 -9.10
CA PHE A 161 -20.37 -4.61 -9.77
C PHE A 161 -20.16 -4.85 -11.27
N PHE A 162 -19.84 -6.08 -11.65
CA PHE A 162 -19.44 -6.46 -12.99
C PHE A 162 -20.20 -7.72 -13.46
N PRO A 163 -21.52 -7.64 -13.69
CA PRO A 163 -22.34 -8.82 -13.97
C PRO A 163 -21.94 -9.57 -15.24
N ASN A 164 -21.38 -8.86 -16.22
CA ASN A 164 -20.97 -9.41 -17.51
C ASN A 164 -19.46 -9.62 -17.65
N ALA A 165 -18.69 -9.42 -16.57
CA ALA A 165 -17.25 -9.62 -16.63
C ALA A 165 -16.90 -11.11 -16.54
N GLU A 166 -15.86 -11.51 -17.25
CA GLU A 166 -15.25 -12.81 -17.06
C GLU A 166 -14.71 -12.93 -15.62
N SER A 167 -14.81 -14.13 -15.05
CA SER A 167 -14.38 -14.40 -13.67
C SER A 167 -13.05 -15.14 -13.56
N SER A 168 -12.37 -15.35 -14.70
CA SER A 168 -11.17 -16.15 -14.86
C SER A 168 -10.26 -15.62 -15.98
N GLY A 169 -8.99 -16.05 -15.97
CA GLY A 169 -8.02 -15.75 -17.02
C GLY A 169 -7.79 -14.26 -17.27
N LYS A 170 -7.79 -13.87 -18.56
CA LYS A 170 -7.43 -12.52 -19.03
C LYS A 170 -8.56 -11.49 -18.87
N GLY A 171 -9.82 -11.88 -19.01
CA GLY A 171 -10.96 -10.99 -18.81
C GLY A 171 -11.34 -10.76 -17.35
N ASN A 172 -10.69 -11.46 -16.41
CA ASN A 172 -10.92 -11.29 -14.98
C ASN A 172 -10.65 -9.85 -14.51
N THR A 173 -11.65 -9.19 -13.91
CA THR A 173 -11.51 -7.81 -13.38
C THR A 173 -10.46 -7.70 -12.28
N LEU A 174 -10.16 -8.80 -11.57
CA LEU A 174 -9.08 -8.86 -10.59
C LEU A 174 -7.70 -8.61 -11.21
N ASN A 175 -7.52 -8.76 -12.53
CA ASN A 175 -6.29 -8.41 -13.22
C ASN A 175 -5.89 -6.95 -13.02
N PHE A 176 -6.87 -6.04 -12.91
CA PHE A 176 -6.63 -4.61 -12.64
C PHE A 176 -6.82 -4.27 -11.16
N ILE A 177 -7.82 -4.85 -10.51
CA ILE A 177 -8.12 -4.54 -9.10
C ILE A 177 -6.94 -4.93 -8.21
N LEU A 178 -6.44 -6.18 -8.29
CA LEU A 178 -5.43 -6.66 -7.35
C LEU A 178 -4.15 -5.81 -7.40
N PRO A 179 -3.52 -5.54 -8.56
CA PRO A 179 -2.29 -4.76 -8.58
C PRO A 179 -2.45 -3.32 -8.10
N ALA A 180 -3.60 -2.70 -8.36
CA ALA A 180 -3.87 -1.32 -7.93
C ALA A 180 -4.20 -1.25 -6.44
N TYR A 181 -5.17 -2.06 -5.99
CA TYR A 181 -5.64 -2.08 -4.61
C TYR A 181 -4.57 -2.57 -3.63
N GLU A 182 -3.96 -3.75 -3.86
CA GLU A 182 -3.02 -4.35 -2.89
C GLU A 182 -1.79 -3.50 -2.64
N ALA A 183 -1.29 -2.83 -3.67
CA ALA A 183 -0.17 -1.91 -3.52
C ALA A 183 -0.61 -0.65 -2.76
N LEU A 184 -1.80 -0.12 -3.05
CA LEU A 184 -2.28 1.14 -2.50
C LEU A 184 -2.55 1.06 -1.00
N TRP A 185 -3.38 0.12 -0.56
CA TRP A 185 -3.84 0.09 0.84
C TRP A 185 -2.69 -0.14 1.82
N ARG A 186 -1.72 -0.98 1.45
CA ARG A 186 -0.54 -1.26 2.29
C ARG A 186 0.31 -0.02 2.52
N VAL A 187 0.48 0.78 1.47
CA VAL A 187 1.27 2.00 1.54
C VAL A 187 0.54 3.05 2.34
N VAL A 188 -0.76 3.23 2.09
CA VAL A 188 -1.59 4.18 2.83
C VAL A 188 -1.63 3.82 4.32
N LEU A 189 -1.83 2.55 4.66
CA LEU A 189 -1.83 2.06 6.05
C LEU A 189 -0.49 2.37 6.71
N SER A 190 0.59 1.96 6.07
CA SER A 190 1.95 2.18 6.57
C SER A 190 2.30 3.65 6.78
N ALA A 191 1.79 4.56 5.94
CA ALA A 191 2.02 5.99 6.09
C ALA A 191 1.23 6.59 7.24
N SER A 192 -0.03 6.20 7.33
CA SER A 192 -0.95 6.75 8.31
C SER A 192 -0.56 6.36 9.72
N SER A 193 -0.05 5.15 9.93
CA SER A 193 0.40 4.70 11.23
C SER A 193 1.60 5.49 11.79
N ARG A 194 2.35 6.21 10.95
CA ARG A 194 3.50 7.04 11.37
C ARG A 194 3.18 8.53 11.54
N SER A 195 2.22 9.06 10.79
CA SER A 195 1.73 10.43 10.99
C SER A 195 1.14 10.66 12.38
N ALA A 196 0.82 9.58 13.12
CA ALA A 196 0.23 9.61 14.45
C ALA A 196 1.22 9.47 15.63
N ALA A 197 2.53 9.31 15.39
CA ALA A 197 3.53 9.05 16.44
C ALA A 197 4.54 10.20 16.65
N PRO A 198 4.87 10.58 17.90
CA PRO A 198 5.98 11.50 18.19
C PRO A 198 7.34 10.80 18.03
N LEU A 199 8.32 11.45 17.39
CA LEU A 199 9.64 10.90 17.06
C LEU A 199 10.66 11.09 18.21
N PRO A 200 11.39 10.05 18.66
CA PRO A 200 12.62 10.19 19.46
C PRO A 200 13.90 9.94 18.64
N LEU A 201 15.03 10.53 19.07
CA LEU A 201 16.36 10.51 18.42
C LEU A 201 17.35 9.63 19.20
N HIS A 202 18.03 8.65 18.56
CA HIS A 202 19.34 8.12 19.00
C HIS A 202 20.10 7.33 17.90
N LYS A 203 21.43 7.21 18.06
CA LYS A 203 22.47 6.70 17.11
C LYS A 203 23.19 5.42 17.61
N GLU A 204 23.54 4.47 16.71
CA GLU A 204 24.78 3.63 16.76
C GLU A 204 25.06 2.77 15.49
N ARG A 205 26.16 1.98 15.45
CA ARG A 205 27.16 1.79 14.36
C ARG A 205 27.54 0.31 14.01
N LEU A 206 28.22 0.11 12.85
CA LEU A 206 29.05 -1.06 12.33
C LEU A 206 28.34 -2.05 11.34
N SER A 207 28.90 -2.76 10.33
CA SER A 207 30.20 -2.84 9.56
C SER A 207 30.07 -3.80 8.31
N ARG A 208 31.02 -3.81 7.34
CA ARG A 208 31.08 -4.48 5.99
C ARG A 208 31.41 -6.02 6.04
N VAL A 209 31.33 -6.92 5.02
CA VAL A 209 32.13 -7.13 3.75
C VAL A 209 31.45 -8.18 2.75
N PRO A 210 32.05 -8.82 1.67
CA PRO A 210 31.58 -8.75 0.25
C PRO A 210 31.39 -10.10 -0.55
N ASP A 211 31.06 -9.97 -1.86
CA ASP A 211 31.29 -10.81 -3.08
C ASP A 211 30.97 -12.31 -3.11
N GLY A 212 30.61 -12.99 -4.21
CA GLY A 212 30.50 -12.70 -5.64
C GLY A 212 30.18 -14.01 -6.41
N GLY A 213 29.94 -13.94 -7.74
CA GLY A 213 29.98 -15.09 -8.67
C GLY A 213 28.68 -15.50 -9.37
N LYS A 214 28.70 -15.60 -10.71
CA LYS A 214 27.59 -15.98 -11.62
C LYS A 214 27.89 -17.27 -12.39
N THR A 215 26.85 -18.02 -12.81
CA THR A 215 26.46 -18.28 -14.23
C THR A 215 25.51 -19.49 -14.39
N ALA A 216 24.27 -19.24 -14.81
CA ALA A 216 23.38 -20.13 -15.60
C ALA A 216 22.13 -19.33 -16.01
N THR A 217 22.04 -18.82 -17.27
CA THR A 217 20.97 -17.90 -17.75
C THR A 217 20.27 -17.18 -16.60
N ASP A 218 21.05 -16.36 -15.90
CA ASP A 218 20.76 -16.04 -14.51
C ASP A 218 19.42 -15.32 -14.43
N ILE A 219 18.47 -15.95 -13.73
CA ILE A 219 17.31 -15.22 -13.26
C ILE A 219 17.82 -14.21 -12.24
N VAL A 220 18.06 -12.98 -12.69
CA VAL A 220 18.52 -11.89 -11.83
C VAL A 220 17.32 -11.33 -11.07
N ILE A 221 17.16 -11.77 -9.84
CA ILE A 221 16.22 -11.18 -8.89
C ILE A 221 16.94 -10.03 -8.19
N ALA A 222 16.40 -8.82 -8.31
CA ALA A 222 16.88 -7.71 -7.51
C ALA A 222 16.12 -7.68 -6.18
N ASP A 223 16.86 -7.85 -5.10
CA ASP A 223 16.37 -7.60 -3.74
C ASP A 223 16.30 -6.09 -3.53
N ILE A 224 15.17 -5.52 -3.90
CA ILE A 224 15.05 -4.08 -3.88
C ILE A 224 15.01 -3.56 -2.43
N GLU A 225 14.44 -4.31 -1.49
CA GLU A 225 14.44 -3.93 -0.07
C GLU A 225 15.87 -3.78 0.44
N LYS A 226 16.73 -4.76 0.14
CA LYS A 226 18.15 -4.66 0.45
C LYS A 226 18.79 -3.47 -0.25
N CYS A 227 18.48 -3.20 -1.52
CA CYS A 227 18.97 -2.00 -2.23
C CYS A 227 18.61 -0.69 -1.51
N HIS A 228 17.44 -0.60 -0.87
CA HIS A 228 16.97 0.59 -0.15
C HIS A 228 17.52 0.70 1.28
N ARG A 229 18.21 -0.35 1.76
CA ARG A 229 18.82 -0.44 3.09
C ARG A 229 20.34 -0.50 3.06
N ILE A 230 20.95 -0.30 1.89
CA ILE A 230 22.42 -0.26 1.76
C ILE A 230 22.97 0.94 2.54
N HIS A 231 23.55 0.68 3.70
CA HIS A 231 24.11 1.71 4.60
C HIS A 231 25.14 2.61 3.91
N SER A 232 25.94 2.07 2.98
CA SER A 232 26.91 2.87 2.23
C SER A 232 26.29 3.88 1.25
N LEU A 233 25.05 3.65 0.80
CA LEU A 233 24.31 4.56 -0.08
C LEU A 233 23.40 5.49 0.72
N TRP A 234 22.65 4.93 1.67
CA TRP A 234 21.57 5.61 2.39
C TRP A 234 21.99 6.22 3.73
N GLY A 235 23.22 5.97 4.17
CA GLY A 235 23.77 6.39 5.46
C GLY A 235 23.58 5.33 6.57
N ILE A 236 24.21 5.58 7.72
CA ILE A 236 24.15 4.69 8.90
C ILE A 236 22.73 4.46 9.44
N ASN A 237 21.80 5.35 9.09
CA ASN A 237 20.40 5.29 9.47
C ASN A 237 19.52 4.79 8.30
N ALA A 238 20.06 3.95 7.41
CA ALA A 238 19.33 3.37 6.27
C ALA A 238 18.08 2.59 6.71
N ASP A 239 18.15 1.92 7.86
CA ASP A 239 17.04 1.17 8.44
C ASP A 239 16.05 2.01 9.24
N LYS A 240 16.37 3.31 9.41
CA LYS A 240 15.53 4.24 10.13
C LYS A 240 14.72 5.10 9.18
N PHE A 241 13.51 5.40 9.60
CA PHE A 241 12.65 6.36 8.94
C PHE A 241 13.20 7.77 9.13
N ASP A 242 13.56 8.40 8.01
CA ASP A 242 14.05 9.76 8.01
C ASP A 242 13.60 10.45 6.72
N PRO A 243 12.46 11.18 6.74
CA PRO A 243 12.00 11.94 5.59
C PRO A 243 12.97 13.05 5.16
N SER A 244 13.86 13.51 6.06
CA SER A 244 14.80 14.59 5.74
C SER A 244 15.89 14.14 4.76
N ARG A 245 16.09 12.82 4.61
CA ARG A 245 17.01 12.20 3.64
C ARG A 245 16.77 12.66 2.20
N TRP A 246 15.52 12.98 1.87
CA TRP A 246 15.12 13.43 0.54
C TRP A 246 15.50 14.87 0.23
N LYS A 247 15.93 15.67 1.23
CA LYS A 247 16.37 17.05 1.00
C LYS A 247 17.72 17.12 0.29
N ASN A 248 18.62 16.17 0.56
CA ASN A 248 19.99 16.15 0.05
C ASN A 248 20.36 14.74 -0.45
N LEU A 249 19.60 14.22 -1.42
CA LEU A 249 19.80 12.87 -1.95
C LEU A 249 21.06 12.80 -2.82
N LYS A 250 21.96 11.87 -2.52
CA LYS A 250 23.12 11.59 -3.38
C LYS A 250 22.68 10.86 -4.65
N ALA A 251 23.31 11.16 -5.78
CA ALA A 251 22.97 10.56 -7.08
C ALA A 251 23.07 9.01 -7.08
N GLU A 252 24.01 8.45 -6.33
CA GLU A 252 24.18 6.99 -6.20
C GLU A 252 23.03 6.35 -5.40
N ALA A 253 22.50 7.05 -4.39
CA ALA A 253 21.32 6.62 -3.65
C ALA A 253 20.04 6.75 -4.50
N GLU A 254 19.95 7.80 -5.32
CA GLU A 254 18.86 7.99 -6.28
C GLU A 254 18.79 6.84 -7.30
N GLY A 255 19.93 6.39 -7.83
CA GLY A 255 19.99 5.23 -8.73
C GLY A 255 19.56 3.91 -8.07
N ALA A 256 19.78 3.76 -6.77
CA ALA A 256 19.27 2.63 -5.98
C ALA A 256 17.78 2.77 -5.66
N PHE A 257 17.19 3.96 -5.83
CA PHE A 257 15.79 4.23 -5.57
C PHE A 257 14.87 3.85 -6.72
N MET A 258 14.43 2.59 -6.74
CA MET A 258 13.51 2.08 -7.77
C MET A 258 12.17 1.55 -7.22
N PRO A 259 11.37 2.38 -6.51
CA PRO A 259 10.10 1.96 -5.88
C PRO A 259 9.00 1.54 -6.87
N PHE A 260 9.15 2.00 -8.12
CA PHE A 260 8.27 1.66 -9.24
C PHE A 260 8.99 0.86 -10.33
N GLY A 261 10.10 0.22 -9.99
CA GLY A 261 10.96 -0.46 -10.94
C GLY A 261 11.87 0.47 -11.74
N ASN A 262 12.69 -0.16 -12.57
CA ASN A 262 13.70 0.49 -13.41
C ASN A 262 13.55 0.00 -14.87
N ALA A 263 14.30 0.61 -15.80
CA ALA A 263 14.17 0.43 -17.25
C ALA A 263 13.97 -1.04 -17.69
N LYS A 264 13.18 -1.18 -18.76
CA LYS A 264 12.46 -2.38 -19.25
C LYS A 264 11.27 -2.86 -18.41
N PHE A 265 11.18 -2.53 -17.11
CA PHE A 265 10.10 -3.01 -16.24
C PHE A 265 9.60 -1.95 -15.25
N ILE A 266 9.08 -0.84 -15.79
CA ILE A 266 8.56 0.29 -15.01
C ILE A 266 7.06 0.12 -14.77
N CYS A 267 6.62 0.34 -13.53
CA CYS A 267 5.21 0.35 -13.15
C CYS A 267 4.43 1.39 -13.98
N PRO A 268 3.26 1.04 -14.55
CA PRO A 268 2.39 1.98 -15.27
C PRO A 268 2.05 3.24 -14.45
N ALA A 269 1.90 3.09 -13.14
CA ALA A 269 1.52 4.17 -12.23
C ALA A 269 2.68 5.10 -11.80
N LYS A 270 3.93 4.86 -12.23
CA LYS A 270 5.14 5.54 -11.69
C LYS A 270 5.09 7.07 -11.77
N ARG A 271 4.58 7.63 -12.86
CA ARG A 271 4.80 9.04 -13.21
C ARG A 271 3.99 9.99 -12.33
N VAL A 272 2.67 9.93 -12.44
CA VAL A 272 1.76 10.89 -11.79
C VAL A 272 0.77 10.14 -10.91
N TYR A 273 0.03 9.19 -11.49
CA TYR A 273 -1.08 8.52 -10.82
C TYR A 273 -0.71 7.91 -9.46
N GLY A 274 0.34 7.08 -9.41
CA GLY A 274 0.71 6.34 -8.19
C GLY A 274 1.12 7.29 -7.05
N PRO A 275 2.14 8.14 -7.23
CA PRO A 275 2.55 9.11 -6.21
C PRO A 275 1.40 10.03 -5.77
N MET A 276 0.62 10.57 -6.72
CA MET A 276 -0.47 11.51 -6.43
C MET A 276 -1.60 10.85 -5.64
N LEU A 277 -2.06 9.68 -6.07
CA LEU A 277 -3.15 8.98 -5.40
C LEU A 277 -2.79 8.67 -3.95
N ILE A 278 -1.59 8.15 -3.73
CA ILE A 278 -1.15 7.84 -2.38
C ILE A 278 -1.03 9.13 -1.54
N ALA A 279 -0.48 10.21 -2.10
CA ALA A 279 -0.39 11.49 -1.41
C ALA A 279 -1.76 12.01 -0.96
N VAL A 280 -2.76 11.94 -1.85
CA VAL A 280 -4.14 12.36 -1.56
C VAL A 280 -4.75 11.51 -0.44
N LEU A 281 -4.64 10.18 -0.51
CA LEU A 281 -5.23 9.30 0.49
C LEU A 281 -4.56 9.41 1.86
N VAL A 282 -3.23 9.47 1.90
CA VAL A 282 -2.51 9.66 3.15
C VAL A 282 -2.78 11.06 3.72
N ALA A 283 -2.88 12.10 2.89
CA ALA A 283 -3.22 13.44 3.37
C ALA A 283 -4.63 13.51 3.95
N ALA A 284 -5.62 12.88 3.29
CA ALA A 284 -6.98 12.79 3.80
C ALA A 284 -7.01 12.05 5.15
N LEU A 285 -6.31 10.92 5.25
CA LEU A 285 -6.27 10.12 6.48
C LEU A 285 -5.51 10.82 7.62
N ALA A 286 -4.36 11.41 7.32
CA ALA A 286 -3.60 12.20 8.28
C ALA A 286 -4.45 13.36 8.81
N LYS A 287 -5.11 14.13 7.93
CA LYS A 287 -6.00 15.23 8.33
C LYS A 287 -7.07 14.78 9.33
N GLN A 288 -7.65 13.60 9.16
CA GLN A 288 -8.68 13.09 10.07
C GLN A 288 -8.09 12.55 11.37
N ILE A 289 -6.99 11.80 11.33
CA ILE A 289 -6.39 11.20 12.53
C ILE A 289 -5.65 12.24 13.39
N THR A 290 -4.96 13.20 12.77
CA THR A 290 -4.23 14.26 13.50
C THR A 290 -5.14 15.41 13.92
N ALA A 291 -6.42 15.40 13.54
CA ALA A 291 -7.39 16.31 14.13
C ALA A 291 -7.41 16.11 15.66
N GLU A 292 -7.69 17.17 16.41
CA GLU A 292 -7.68 17.15 17.88
C GLU A 292 -8.59 16.07 18.50
N LYS A 293 -9.45 15.45 17.69
CA LYS A 293 -10.50 14.51 18.08
C LYS A 293 -10.06 13.04 18.15
N TRP A 294 -8.96 12.61 17.54
CA TRP A 294 -8.64 11.18 17.41
C TRP A 294 -7.22 10.80 17.90
N THR A 295 -7.05 9.58 18.40
CA THR A 295 -5.79 8.94 18.76
C THR A 295 -5.67 7.58 18.08
N LEU A 296 -4.44 7.19 17.77
CA LEU A 296 -4.12 5.87 17.25
C LEU A 296 -3.58 5.00 18.38
N GLU A 297 -4.25 3.88 18.65
CA GLU A 297 -3.98 2.99 19.78
C GLU A 297 -3.89 1.54 19.31
N LEU A 298 -3.12 0.72 20.03
CA LEU A 298 -3.02 -0.72 19.80
C LEU A 298 -4.00 -1.44 20.72
N TYR A 299 -4.69 -2.46 20.21
CA TYR A 299 -5.64 -3.24 20.98
C TYR A 299 -5.28 -4.74 21.05
N PRO A 300 -5.25 -5.36 22.25
CA PRO A 300 -5.39 -4.73 23.57
C PRO A 300 -4.20 -3.81 23.88
N ALA A 301 -4.42 -2.83 24.75
CA ALA A 301 -3.38 -1.92 25.20
C ALA A 301 -2.23 -2.73 25.84
N GLY A 302 -0.99 -2.45 25.44
CA GLY A 302 0.19 -3.20 25.91
C GLY A 302 0.65 -4.34 24.98
N SER A 303 0.04 -4.50 23.81
CA SER A 303 0.55 -5.38 22.75
C SER A 303 2.02 -5.08 22.41
N GLU A 304 2.87 -6.12 22.33
CA GLU A 304 4.29 -6.01 21.90
C GLU A 304 4.46 -5.54 20.44
N THR A 305 3.41 -5.69 19.62
CA THR A 305 3.38 -5.21 18.23
C THR A 305 3.10 -3.71 18.18
N GLY A 306 3.84 -2.96 17.34
CA GLY A 306 3.62 -1.53 17.11
C GLY A 306 4.61 -0.58 17.80
N HIS A 307 5.70 -1.07 18.39
CA HIS A 307 6.81 -0.23 18.85
C HIS A 307 7.47 0.51 17.69
N GLU A 308 7.54 -0.12 16.51
CA GLU A 308 8.09 0.43 15.28
C GLU A 308 7.23 1.56 14.68
N LEU A 309 5.99 1.67 15.13
CA LEU A 309 5.10 2.79 14.80
C LEU A 309 5.45 4.04 15.60
N ARG A 310 5.92 3.86 16.85
CA ARG A 310 6.32 4.94 17.76
C ARG A 310 7.78 5.33 17.57
N GLY A 311 8.60 4.41 17.08
CA GLY A 311 10.00 4.65 16.74
C GLY A 311 10.20 5.01 15.26
N ASN A 312 11.47 5.25 14.91
CA ASN A 312 11.87 5.42 13.51
C ASN A 312 12.19 4.08 12.85
N GLU A 313 11.74 2.95 13.38
CA GLU A 313 12.12 1.63 12.90
C GLU A 313 11.32 1.19 11.69
N ALA A 314 11.87 0.27 10.90
CA ALA A 314 11.15 -0.30 9.77
C ALA A 314 9.84 -0.92 10.23
N LEU A 315 8.74 -0.50 9.57
CA LEU A 315 7.44 -1.12 9.80
C LEU A 315 7.46 -2.56 9.33
N ILE A 316 6.87 -3.44 10.13
CA ILE A 316 6.73 -4.86 9.82
C ILE A 316 5.81 -5.01 8.60
N ALA A 317 6.21 -5.86 7.66
CA ALA A 317 5.49 -6.05 6.39
C ALA A 317 4.43 -7.16 6.44
N ASP A 318 4.28 -7.81 7.61
CA ASP A 318 3.32 -8.89 7.78
C ASP A 318 1.87 -8.39 7.71
N ARG A 319 0.99 -9.23 7.17
CA ARG A 319 -0.40 -8.88 6.88
C ARG A 319 -1.24 -8.67 8.13
N LYS A 320 -0.89 -9.35 9.23
CA LYS A 320 -1.66 -9.33 10.46
C LYS A 320 -1.11 -8.34 11.49
N THR A 321 0.08 -7.77 11.24
CA THR A 321 0.77 -6.89 12.20
C THR A 321 -0.11 -5.74 12.68
N TYR A 322 -0.87 -5.12 11.78
CA TYR A 322 -1.61 -3.89 12.07
C TYR A 322 -3.12 -4.07 12.19
N GLU A 323 -3.63 -5.31 12.15
CA GLU A 323 -5.07 -5.60 12.35
C GLU A 323 -5.57 -5.14 13.73
N LYS A 324 -4.66 -5.08 14.70
CA LYS A 324 -4.90 -4.62 16.07
C LYS A 324 -4.83 -3.11 16.25
N MET A 325 -4.57 -2.34 15.18
CA MET A 325 -4.53 -0.88 15.24
C MET A 325 -5.93 -0.30 15.22
N MET A 326 -6.25 0.47 16.26
CA MET A 326 -7.55 1.11 16.46
C MET A 326 -7.39 2.62 16.45
N ILE A 327 -8.28 3.30 15.71
CA ILE A 327 -8.48 4.73 15.85
C ILE A 327 -9.58 4.93 16.90
N ARG A 328 -9.32 5.76 17.92
CA ARG A 328 -10.26 6.07 19.01
C ARG A 328 -10.44 7.56 19.16
N LYS A 329 -11.64 7.97 19.57
CA LYS A 329 -11.92 9.38 19.87
C LYS A 329 -11.22 9.77 21.16
N LYS A 330 -10.49 10.89 21.18
CA LYS A 330 -9.91 11.43 22.41
C LYS A 330 -11.02 11.69 23.41
N LYS A 331 -10.89 11.16 24.63
CA LYS A 331 -11.78 11.53 25.72
C LYS A 331 -11.60 13.02 26.00
N THR A 332 -12.66 13.80 25.82
CA THR A 332 -12.69 15.18 26.31
C THR A 332 -12.57 15.10 27.83
N LEU A 333 -11.45 15.54 28.39
CA LEU A 333 -11.36 15.78 29.82
C LEU A 333 -12.33 16.93 30.11
N LEU A 334 -13.53 16.58 30.59
CA LEU A 334 -14.38 17.53 31.30
C LEU A 334 -13.60 17.92 32.55
N ILE A 335 -12.88 19.04 32.46
CA ILE A 335 -12.39 19.75 33.63
C ILE A 335 -13.67 20.14 34.37
N LYS A 336 -14.03 19.39 35.42
CA LYS A 336 -15.05 19.82 36.37
C LYS A 336 -14.50 21.10 37.00
N SER A 337 -15.12 22.22 36.65
CA SER A 337 -14.89 23.55 37.23
C SER A 337 -15.25 23.57 38.70
#